data_AF-A0A379AMB1-F1
#
_entry.id   AF-A0A379AMB1-F1
#
_cell.length_a   1.000
_cell.length_b   1.000
_cell.length_c   1.000
_cell.angle_alpha   90.00
_cell.angle_beta   90.00
_cell.angle_gamma   90.00
#
_symmetry.space_group_name_H-M   'P 1'
#
loop_
_entity.id
_entity.type
_entity.pdbx_description
1 polymer ?
#
loop_
_entity_poly.entity_id
_entity_poly.type
_entity_poly.pdbx_seq_one_letter_code
_entity_poly.pdbx_strand_id
1 'polypeptide(L)'
;MSLNLEQAGDIIERMSGDVADKSLAAGRAFSAEGLKELQELHELLIANLRMSLSVFLSHDITSAKRLRRAKHRFRLMIRRYSHAHVDRLHQKNVQSIETSSLHLGLLGRHEAPEFTVL
;
A
#
# COMPACT_ATOMS: atom_id res chain seq x y z
N MET A 1 -16.96 -7.61 -17.92
CA MET A 1 -16.49 -6.22 -17.74
C MET A 1 -16.71 -5.68 -16.31
N SER A 2 -17.25 -6.46 -15.35
CA SER A 2 -17.44 -6.08 -13.93
C SER A 2 -16.23 -6.38 -13.02
N LEU A 3 -15.34 -7.29 -13.44
CA LEU A 3 -14.28 -7.87 -12.60
C LEU A 3 -13.31 -6.83 -12.00
N ASN A 4 -12.97 -5.77 -12.76
CA ASN A 4 -12.01 -4.76 -12.31
C ASN A 4 -12.54 -3.83 -11.21
N LEU A 5 -13.84 -3.53 -11.22
CA LEU A 5 -14.44 -2.60 -10.25
C LEU A 5 -14.74 -3.33 -8.93
N GLU A 6 -15.19 -4.57 -9.04
CA GLU A 6 -15.38 -5.48 -7.91
C GLU A 6 -14.05 -5.75 -7.21
N GLN A 7 -12.97 -6.07 -7.96
CA GLN A 7 -11.62 -6.17 -7.39
C GLN A 7 -11.13 -4.86 -6.76
N ALA A 8 -11.39 -3.70 -7.38
CA ALA A 8 -11.02 -2.42 -6.80
C ALA A 8 -11.78 -2.14 -5.49
N GLY A 9 -13.06 -2.52 -5.41
CA GLY A 9 -13.87 -2.47 -4.19
C GLY A 9 -13.33 -3.39 -3.10
N ASP A 10 -13.04 -4.64 -3.45
CA ASP A 10 -12.50 -5.66 -2.53
C ASP A 10 -11.13 -5.25 -1.96
N ILE A 11 -10.30 -4.58 -2.76
CA ILE A 11 -9.01 -4.01 -2.32
C ILE A 11 -9.22 -2.88 -1.31
N ILE A 12 -10.19 -1.97 -1.54
CA ILE A 12 -10.50 -0.85 -0.61
C ILE A 12 -11.01 -1.39 0.73
N GLU A 13 -11.94 -2.34 0.68
CA GLU A 13 -12.61 -2.89 1.86
C GLU A 13 -11.65 -3.69 2.73
N ARG A 14 -10.84 -4.58 2.12
CA ARG A 14 -9.82 -5.36 2.85
C ARG A 14 -8.74 -4.48 3.47
N MET A 15 -8.38 -3.37 2.83
CA MET A 15 -7.33 -2.49 3.35
C MET A 15 -7.75 -1.61 4.50
N SER A 16 -8.99 -1.13 4.46
CA SER A 16 -9.54 -0.33 5.56
C SER A 16 -9.73 -1.19 6.81
N GLY A 17 -10.14 -2.46 6.64
CA GLY A 17 -10.24 -3.42 7.74
C GLY A 17 -8.88 -3.87 8.27
N ASP A 18 -7.95 -4.30 7.40
CA ASP A 18 -6.70 -4.92 7.88
C ASP A 18 -5.70 -3.93 8.52
N VAL A 19 -5.70 -2.66 8.14
CA VAL A 19 -4.83 -1.64 8.77
C VAL A 19 -5.37 -1.24 10.15
N ALA A 20 -6.69 -1.07 10.27
CA ALA A 20 -7.34 -0.69 11.53
C ALA A 20 -7.35 -1.85 12.53
N ASP A 21 -7.75 -3.05 12.09
CA ASP A 21 -7.95 -4.20 12.97
C ASP A 21 -6.62 -4.77 13.47
N LYS A 22 -5.58 -4.81 12.63
CA LYS A 22 -4.27 -5.38 13.03
C LYS A 22 -3.39 -4.41 13.81
N SER A 23 -3.55 -3.10 13.59
CA SER A 23 -2.86 -2.10 14.41
C SER A 23 -3.46 -2.00 15.82
N LEU A 24 -4.76 -2.25 15.98
CA LEU A 24 -5.43 -2.30 17.30
C LEU A 24 -5.19 -3.65 18.01
N ALA A 25 -5.21 -4.78 17.29
CA ALA A 25 -5.04 -6.11 17.88
C ALA A 25 -3.61 -6.42 18.34
N ALA A 26 -2.58 -5.78 17.76
CA ALA A 26 -1.19 -6.08 18.10
C ALA A 26 -0.75 -5.55 19.47
N GLY A 27 -1.48 -4.61 20.09
CA GLY A 27 -1.11 -4.01 21.38
C GLY A 27 0.29 -3.38 21.43
N ARG A 28 0.92 -3.15 20.27
CA ARG A 28 2.29 -2.66 20.12
C ARG A 28 2.32 -1.55 19.09
N ALA A 29 3.02 -0.47 19.41
CA ALA A 29 3.13 0.68 18.55
C ALA A 29 4.23 0.48 17.50
N PHE A 30 3.92 0.77 16.24
CA PHE A 30 4.95 0.95 15.22
C PHE A 30 5.94 2.05 15.63
N SER A 31 7.17 1.96 15.12
CA SER A 31 8.08 3.12 15.13
C SER A 31 7.41 4.34 14.47
N ALA A 32 7.75 5.55 14.89
CA ALA A 32 7.20 6.78 14.31
C ALA A 32 7.42 6.85 12.78
N GLU A 33 8.60 6.45 12.32
CA GLU A 33 8.95 6.35 10.91
C GLU A 33 8.08 5.31 10.21
N GLY A 34 7.96 4.11 10.78
CA GLY A 34 7.11 3.05 10.25
C GLY A 34 5.65 3.45 10.13
N LEU A 35 5.09 4.16 11.12
CA LEU A 35 3.71 4.63 11.05
C LEU A 35 3.52 5.64 9.92
N LYS A 36 4.45 6.59 9.78
CA LYS A 36 4.43 7.59 8.71
C LYS A 36 4.52 6.94 7.32
N GLU A 37 5.41 5.96 7.16
CA GLU A 37 5.54 5.19 5.92
C GLU A 37 4.23 4.53 5.50
N LEU A 38 3.54 3.90 6.45
CA LEU A 38 2.27 3.22 6.22
C LEU A 38 1.14 4.20 5.89
N GLN A 39 1.08 5.35 6.57
CA GLN A 39 0.11 6.41 6.30
C GLN A 39 0.28 6.97 4.88
N GLU A 40 1.51 7.30 4.49
CA GLU A 40 1.80 7.83 3.15
C GLU A 40 1.48 6.80 2.05
N LEU A 41 1.77 5.51 2.28
CA LEU A 41 1.38 4.46 1.34
C LEU A 41 -0.14 4.32 1.24
N HIS A 42 -0.86 4.41 2.35
CA HIS A 42 -2.32 4.36 2.34
C HIS A 42 -2.93 5.51 1.51
N GLU A 43 -2.44 6.74 1.70
CA GLU A 43 -2.87 7.91 0.92
C GLU A 43 -2.59 7.74 -0.58
N LEU A 44 -1.37 7.32 -0.93
CA LEU A 44 -0.97 7.09 -2.32
C LEU A 44 -1.81 5.99 -2.98
N LEU A 45 -2.16 4.95 -2.23
CA LEU A 45 -3.01 3.92 -2.77
C LEU A 45 -4.42 4.43 -3.04
N ILE A 46 -5.04 5.16 -2.11
CA ILE A 46 -6.37 5.75 -2.33
C ILE A 46 -6.35 6.63 -3.58
N ALA A 47 -5.31 7.45 -3.76
CA ALA A 47 -5.12 8.25 -4.96
C ALA A 47 -5.01 7.40 -6.24
N ASN A 48 -4.27 6.29 -6.21
CA ASN A 48 -4.15 5.37 -7.34
C ASN A 48 -5.47 4.66 -7.67
N LEU A 49 -6.25 4.29 -6.67
CA LEU A 49 -7.57 3.66 -6.84
C LEU A 49 -8.57 4.63 -7.45
N ARG A 50 -8.61 5.89 -6.97
CA ARG A 50 -9.41 6.96 -7.58
C ARG A 50 -9.02 7.22 -9.04
N MET A 51 -7.73 7.25 -9.36
CA MET A 51 -7.26 7.36 -10.74
C MET A 51 -7.66 6.15 -11.59
N SER A 52 -7.64 4.94 -11.02
CA SER A 52 -8.04 3.71 -11.72
C SER A 52 -9.54 3.75 -12.08
N LEU A 53 -10.38 4.19 -11.15
CA LEU A 53 -11.82 4.39 -11.40
C LEU A 53 -12.06 5.46 -12.48
N SER A 54 -11.33 6.58 -12.44
CA SER A 54 -11.45 7.63 -13.44
C SER A 54 -11.07 7.14 -14.84
N VAL A 55 -10.00 6.36 -14.98
CA VAL A 55 -9.60 5.73 -16.26
C VAL A 55 -10.67 4.77 -16.76
N PHE A 56 -11.23 3.95 -15.87
CA PHE A 56 -12.28 2.99 -16.22
C PHE A 56 -13.53 3.68 -16.76
N LEU A 57 -13.97 4.79 -16.14
CA LEU A 57 -15.17 5.51 -16.57
C LEU A 57 -14.93 6.33 -17.85
N SER A 58 -13.79 7.02 -17.95
CA SER A 58 -13.54 7.98 -19.03
C SER A 58 -12.94 7.36 -20.30
N HIS A 59 -12.32 6.18 -20.20
CA HIS A 59 -11.52 5.56 -21.27
C HIS A 59 -10.42 6.49 -21.83
N ASP A 60 -10.01 7.51 -21.07
CA ASP A 60 -9.01 8.49 -21.49
C ASP A 60 -7.59 7.91 -21.37
N ILE A 61 -6.90 7.85 -22.51
CA ILE A 61 -5.52 7.35 -22.61
C ILE A 61 -4.52 8.21 -21.85
N THR A 62 -4.80 9.51 -21.66
CA THR A 62 -3.93 10.42 -20.90
C THR A 62 -3.96 10.08 -19.41
N SER A 63 -5.16 9.89 -18.87
CA SER A 63 -5.38 9.41 -17.51
C SER A 63 -4.78 8.02 -17.28
N ALA A 64 -4.87 7.11 -18.25
CA ALA A 64 -4.26 5.79 -18.18
C ALA A 64 -2.72 5.86 -18.09
N LYS A 65 -2.08 6.72 -18.89
CA LYS A 65 -0.63 6.98 -18.81
C LYS A 65 -0.24 7.56 -17.44
N ARG A 66 -1.06 8.45 -16.88
CA ARG A 66 -0.82 9.03 -15.54
C ARG A 66 -0.90 7.97 -14.45
N LEU A 67 -1.92 7.11 -14.51
CA LEU A 67 -2.09 5.99 -13.59
C LEU A 67 -0.89 5.05 -13.62
N ARG A 68 -0.41 4.66 -14.81
CA ARG A 68 0.76 3.79 -14.95
C ARG A 68 2.00 4.37 -14.26
N ARG A 69 2.26 5.67 -14.44
CA ARG A 69 3.37 6.37 -13.76
C ARG A 69 3.18 6.39 -12.24
N ALA A 70 1.95 6.61 -11.77
CA ALA A 70 1.64 6.64 -10.34
C ALA A 70 1.82 5.26 -9.69
N LYS A 71 1.32 4.18 -10.32
CA LYS A 71 1.57 2.80 -9.88
C LYS A 71 3.06 2.45 -9.85
N HIS A 72 3.85 2.92 -10.82
CA HIS A 72 5.30 2.72 -10.81
C HIS A 72 5.98 3.43 -9.63
N ARG A 73 5.65 4.71 -9.38
CA ARG A 73 6.17 5.43 -8.20
C ARG A 73 5.79 4.75 -6.89
N PHE A 74 4.56 4.25 -6.80
CA PHE A 74 4.08 3.54 -5.61
C PHE A 74 4.91 2.29 -5.31
N ARG A 75 5.22 1.46 -6.33
CA ARG A 75 6.12 0.30 -6.17
C ARG A 75 7.53 0.69 -5.73
N LEU A 76 8.08 1.78 -6.28
CA LEU A 76 9.39 2.28 -5.83
C LEU A 76 9.36 2.72 -4.36
N MET A 77 8.26 3.33 -3.92
CA MET A 77 8.10 3.74 -2.53
C MET A 77 8.05 2.54 -1.58
N ILE A 78 7.30 1.49 -1.93
CA ILE A 78 7.24 0.25 -1.14
C ILE A 78 8.64 -0.32 -0.97
N ARG A 79 9.41 -0.46 -2.06
CA ARG A 79 10.79 -0.95 -1.99
C ARG A 79 11.66 -0.10 -1.07
N ARG A 80 11.56 1.22 -1.19
CA ARG A 80 12.29 2.15 -0.33
C ARG A 80 11.93 1.96 1.15
N TYR A 81 10.66 1.80 1.49
CA TYR A 81 10.21 1.60 2.87
C TYR A 81 10.55 0.20 3.40
N SER A 82 10.57 -0.82 2.56
CA SER A 82 11.09 -2.14 2.93
C SER A 82 12.58 -2.06 3.28
N HIS A 83 13.39 -1.35 2.49
CA HIS A 83 14.81 -1.13 2.80
C HIS A 83 14.99 -0.33 4.10
N ALA A 84 14.27 0.79 4.26
CA ALA A 84 14.34 1.61 5.47
C ALA A 84 13.93 0.81 6.73
N HIS A 85 12.94 -0.07 6.61
CA HIS A 85 12.55 -0.96 7.69
C HIS A 85 13.67 -1.95 8.05
N VAL A 86 14.29 -2.60 7.06
CA VAL A 86 15.44 -3.50 7.28
C VAL A 86 16.60 -2.77 7.96
N ASP A 87 16.87 -1.53 7.58
CA ASP A 87 17.90 -0.71 8.24
C ASP A 87 17.57 -0.46 9.72
N ARG A 88 16.29 -0.21 10.06
CA ARG A 88 15.85 -0.10 11.46
C ARG A 88 16.01 -1.41 12.23
N LEU A 89 15.81 -2.56 11.59
CA LEU A 89 16.06 -3.87 12.20
C LEU A 89 17.54 -4.08 12.50
N HIS A 90 18.44 -3.71 11.58
CA HIS A 90 19.89 -3.75 11.81
C HIS A 90 20.32 -2.85 12.98
N GLN A 91 19.66 -1.72 13.17
CA GLN A 91 19.88 -0.80 14.30
C GLN A 91 19.23 -1.28 15.61
N LYS A 92 18.63 -2.48 15.63
CA LYS A 92 17.94 -3.07 16.79
C LYS A 92 16.81 -2.19 17.33
N ASN A 93 16.11 -1.46 16.47
CA ASN A 93 14.94 -0.68 16.87
C ASN A 93 13.84 -1.63 17.39
N VAL A 94 13.56 -1.56 18.70
CA VAL A 94 12.65 -2.48 19.40
C VAL A 94 11.26 -2.48 18.78
N GLN A 95 10.68 -1.30 18.53
CA GLN A 95 9.36 -1.17 17.95
C GLN A 95 9.29 -1.82 16.55
N SER A 96 10.29 -1.58 15.71
CA SER A 96 10.37 -2.16 14.37
C SER A 96 10.51 -3.69 14.41
N ILE A 97 11.27 -4.23 15.36
CA ILE A 97 11.39 -5.68 15.57
C ILE A 97 10.04 -6.26 16.00
N GLU A 98 9.40 -5.63 16.99
CA GLU A 98 8.14 -6.10 17.57
C GLU A 98 6.97 -6.11 16.57
N THR A 99 6.97 -5.18 15.60
CA THR A 99 5.93 -5.07 14.58
C THR A 99 6.39 -5.56 13.19
N SER A 100 7.55 -6.20 13.06
CA SER A 100 8.18 -6.45 11.75
C SER A 100 7.32 -7.26 10.79
N SER A 101 6.77 -8.39 11.24
CA SER A 101 5.91 -9.25 10.41
C SER A 101 4.68 -8.50 9.91
N LEU A 102 4.07 -7.67 10.77
CA LEU A 102 2.93 -6.84 10.39
C LEU A 102 3.34 -5.73 9.42
N HIS A 103 4.43 -5.01 9.69
CA HIS A 103 4.93 -3.92 8.85
C HIS A 103 5.23 -4.41 7.43
N LEU A 104 6.01 -5.49 7.31
CA LEU A 104 6.35 -6.09 6.02
C LEU A 104 5.13 -6.69 5.32
N GLY A 105 4.19 -7.27 6.06
CA GLY A 105 2.92 -7.76 5.51
C GLY A 105 2.09 -6.63 4.89
N LEU A 106 2.03 -5.46 5.54
CA LEU A 106 1.35 -4.28 5.01
C LEU A 106 2.08 -3.69 3.78
N LEU A 107 3.41 -3.71 3.76
CA LEU A 107 4.20 -3.27 2.59
C LEU A 107 4.05 -4.23 1.39
N GLY A 108 4.14 -5.54 1.63
CA GLY A 108 4.17 -6.58 0.59
C GLY A 108 2.81 -6.88 -0.04
N ARG A 109 1.71 -6.59 0.66
CA ARG A 109 0.35 -6.81 0.15
C ARG A 109 0.09 -6.12 -1.19
N HIS A 110 0.79 -5.03 -1.48
CA HIS A 110 0.56 -4.25 -2.69
C HIS A 110 1.45 -4.62 -3.88
N GLU A 111 2.35 -5.60 -3.73
CA GLU A 111 3.12 -6.16 -4.87
C GLU A 111 2.39 -7.30 -5.59
N ALA A 112 1.15 -7.65 -5.19
CA ALA A 112 0.38 -8.71 -5.83
C ALA A 112 0.23 -8.49 -7.36
N PRO A 113 0.33 -9.56 -8.17
CA PRO A 113 0.32 -9.48 -9.64
C PRO A 113 -0.95 -8.82 -10.23
N GLU A 114 -2.02 -8.70 -9.44
CA GLU A 114 -3.30 -8.08 -9.79
C GLU A 114 -3.15 -6.63 -10.29
N PHE A 115 -2.16 -5.87 -9.80
CA PHE A 115 -1.92 -4.49 -10.27
C PHE A 115 -1.24 -4.40 -11.64
N THR A 116 -0.69 -5.50 -12.16
CA THR A 116 0.03 -5.57 -13.43
C THR A 116 -0.91 -5.71 -14.62
N VAL A 117 -2.14 -6.18 -14.38
CA VAL A 117 -3.13 -6.51 -15.42
C VAL A 117 -4.14 -5.37 -15.66
N LEU A 118 -4.10 -4.32 -14.83
CA LEU A 118 -4.93 -3.10 -14.92
C LEU A 118 -4.13 -1.88 -15.39
#